data_AF-A0A399F7G9-F1
#
_entry.id   AF-A0A399F7G9-F1
#
_cell.length_a   1.000
_cell.length_b   1.000
_cell.length_c   1.000
_cell.angle_alpha   90.00
_cell.angle_beta   90.00
_cell.angle_gamma   90.00
#
_symmetry.space_group_name_H-M   'P 1'
#
loop_
_entity.id
_entity.type
_entity.pdbx_description
1 polymer ?
#
loop_
_entity_poly.entity_id
_entity_poly.type
_entity_poly.pdbx_seq_one_letter_code
_entity_poly.pdbx_strand_id
1 'polypeptide(L)' 'MSKEQVLEQALGLDYEDRADLARRLLDGLEDLSPEEYEQAWLEVAVRRAEELRSGKAKGIPVEEVLRDAGSRLG' A
#
# COMPACT_ATOMS: atom_id res chain seq x y z
N MET A 1 12.57 -20.48 -2.99
CA MET A 1 12.91 -19.79 -1.73
C MET A 1 11.64 -19.17 -1.19
N SER A 2 11.27 -19.36 0.08
CA SER A 2 10.02 -18.80 0.63
C SER A 2 10.19 -17.33 1.04
N LYS A 3 9.08 -16.60 1.16
CA LYS A 3 9.07 -15.20 1.65
C LYS A 3 9.78 -15.08 3.00
N GLU A 4 9.52 -16.04 3.89
CA GLU A 4 10.08 -16.11 5.23
C GLU A 4 11.61 -16.29 5.19
N GLN A 5 12.11 -17.14 4.30
CA GLN A 5 13.55 -17.34 4.10
C GLN A 5 14.24 -16.08 3.56
N VAL A 6 13.58 -15.35 2.65
CA VAL A 6 14.11 -14.09 2.10
C VAL A 6 14.13 -13.01 3.19
N LEU A 7 13.08 -12.93 4.00
CA LEU A 7 13.01 -11.98 5.11
C LEU A 7 14.10 -12.26 6.16
N GLU A 8 14.31 -13.52 6.53
CA GLU A 8 15.34 -13.92 7.50
C GLU A 8 16.74 -13.50 7.02
N GLN A 9 17.06 -13.74 5.74
CA GLN A 9 18.34 -13.32 5.17
C GLN A 9 18.49 -11.81 5.08
N ALA A 10 17.45 -11.10 4.67
CA ALA A 10 17.45 -9.64 4.62
C ALA A 10 17.65 -9.03 6.02
N LEU A 11 17.05 -9.60 7.06
CA LEU A 11 17.23 -9.12 8.43
C LEU A 11 18.63 -9.36 8.99
N GLY A 12 19.40 -10.30 8.42
CA GLY A 12 20.80 -10.56 8.76
C GLY A 12 21.80 -9.57 8.18
N LEU A 13 21.37 -8.72 7.23
CA LEU A 13 22.19 -7.63 6.70
C LEU A 13 22.33 -6.49 7.72
N ASP A 14 23.34 -5.65 7.55
CA ASP A 14 23.50 -4.47 8.39
C ASP A 14 22.40 -3.41 8.12
N TYR A 15 22.45 -2.29 8.82
CA TYR A 15 21.42 -1.27 8.64
C TYR A 15 21.42 -0.65 7.24
N GLU A 16 22.59 -0.35 6.67
CA GLU A 16 22.71 0.35 5.39
C GLU A 16 22.29 -0.57 4.24
N ASP A 17 22.76 -1.81 4.23
CA ASP A 17 22.40 -2.81 3.23
C ASP A 17 20.90 -3.16 3.28
N ARG A 18 20.30 -3.20 4.47
CA ARG A 18 18.84 -3.38 4.60
C ARG A 18 18.06 -2.21 4.03
N ALA A 19 18.52 -0.98 4.27
CA ALA A 19 17.86 0.21 3.75
C ALA A 19 17.94 0.26 2.22
N ASP A 20 19.10 -0.05 1.65
CA ASP A 20 19.29 -0.15 0.19
C ASP A 20 18.41 -1.26 -0.42
N LEU A 21 18.43 -2.46 0.18
CA LEU A 21 17.60 -3.57 -0.29
C LEU A 21 16.11 -3.24 -0.24
N ALA A 22 15.64 -2.61 0.85
CA ALA A 22 14.26 -2.17 0.96
C ALA A 22 13.89 -1.16 -0.13
N ARG A 23 14.78 -0.19 -0.43
CA ARG A 23 14.55 0.78 -1.51
C ARG A 23 14.45 0.10 -2.88
N ARG A 24 15.38 -0.79 -3.21
CA ARG A 24 15.40 -1.51 -4.49
C ARG A 24 14.19 -2.43 -4.67
N LEU A 25 13.74 -3.08 -3.59
CA LEU A 25 12.50 -3.86 -3.61
C LEU A 25 11.29 -2.97 -3.85
N LEU A 26 11.23 -1.78 -3.25
CA LEU A 26 10.16 -0.81 -3.49
C LEU A 26 10.19 -0.28 -4.94
N ASP A 27 11.36 0.09 -5.46
CA ASP A 27 11.50 0.56 -6.84
C ASP A 27 11.05 -0.52 -7.85
N GLY A 28 11.36 -1.80 -7.58
CA GLY A 28 10.87 -2.91 -8.40
C GLY A 28 9.35 -3.14 -8.35
N LEU A 29 8.64 -2.57 -7.36
CA LEU A 29 7.17 -2.55 -7.35
C LEU A 29 6.59 -1.42 -8.22
N GLU A 30 7.41 -0.44 -8.61
CA GLU A 30 7.00 0.64 -9.51
C GLU A 30 7.13 0.24 -11.00
N ASP A 31 7.89 -0.83 -11.30
CA ASP A 31 8.05 -1.44 -12.62
C ASP A 31 6.97 -2.48 -12.98
N LEU A 32 5.80 -2.43 -12.31
CA LEU A 32 4.66 -3.25 -12.70
C LEU A 32 4.19 -2.86 -14.10
N SER A 33 3.83 -3.86 -14.91
CA SER A 33 3.14 -3.57 -16.18
C SER A 33 1.83 -2.82 -15.89
N PRO A 34 1.32 -2.00 -16.82
CA PRO A 34 0.03 -1.35 -16.65
C PRO A 34 -1.09 -2.31 -16.24
N GLU A 35 -1.06 -3.54 -16.76
CA GLU A 35 -2.00 -4.61 -16.44
C GLU A 35 -1.84 -5.12 -15.00
N GLU A 36 -0.60 -5.34 -14.54
CA GLU A 36 -0.32 -5.76 -13.16
C GLU A 36 -0.72 -4.67 -12.15
N TYR A 37 -0.48 -3.40 -12.49
CA TYR A 37 -0.92 -2.26 -11.72
C TYR A 37 -2.45 -2.18 -11.63
N GLU A 38 -3.15 -2.33 -12.77
CA GLU A 38 -4.61 -2.36 -12.82
C GLU A 38 -5.19 -3.50 -11.98
N GLN A 39 -4.63 -4.71 -12.08
CA GLN A 39 -5.06 -5.85 -11.26
C GLN A 39 -4.87 -5.58 -9.76
N ALA A 40 -3.69 -5.07 -9.36
CA ALA A 40 -3.44 -4.74 -7.96
C ALA A 40 -4.42 -3.68 -7.42
N TRP A 41 -4.75 -2.66 -8.21
CA TRP A 41 -5.76 -1.67 -7.82
C TRP A 41 -7.17 -2.23 -7.79
N LEU A 42 -7.53 -3.13 -8.72
CA LEU A 42 -8.82 -3.79 -8.74
C LEU A 42 -9.03 -4.62 -7.47
N GLU A 43 -8.03 -5.40 -7.05
CA GLU A 43 -8.06 -6.17 -5.81
C GLU A 43 -8.31 -5.26 -4.59
N VAL A 44 -7.60 -4.13 -4.52
CA VAL A 44 -7.80 -3.14 -3.45
C VAL A 44 -9.20 -2.54 -3.49
N ALA A 45 -9.70 -2.19 -4.67
CA ALA A 45 -11.02 -1.59 -4.84
C ALA A 45 -12.13 -2.56 -4.42
N VAL A 46 -12.07 -3.82 -4.87
CA VAL A 46 -13.02 -4.88 -4.48
C VAL A 46 -13.01 -5.09 -2.98
N ARG A 47 -11.83 -5.28 -2.38
CA ARG A 47 -11.69 -5.48 -0.94
C ARG A 47 -12.28 -4.29 -0.15
N ARG A 48 -11.94 -3.05 -0.54
CA ARG A 48 -12.45 -1.85 0.16
C ARG A 48 -13.96 -1.70 0.02
N ALA A 49 -14.52 -2.03 -1.14
CA ALA A 49 -15.97 -2.00 -1.35
C ALA A 49 -16.69 -3.02 -0.44
N GLU A 50 -16.14 -4.22 -0.29
CA GLU A 50 -16.66 -5.25 0.62
C GLU A 50 -16.54 -4.83 2.09
N GLU A 51 -15.43 -4.22 2.48
CA GLU A 51 -15.24 -3.69 3.84
C GLU A 51 -16.28 -2.61 4.18
N LEU A 52 -16.62 -1.74 3.22
CA LEU A 52 -17.68 -0.74 3.38
C LEU A 52 -19.07 -1.39 3.46
N ARG A 53 -19.38 -2.32 2.55
CA ARG A 53 -20.69 -3.01 2.51
C ARG A 53 -20.95 -3.86 3.76
N SER A 54 -19.90 -4.49 4.29
CA SER A 54 -19.97 -5.29 5.52
C SER A 54 -20.00 -4.44 6.79
N GLY A 55 -19.74 -3.13 6.69
CA GLY A 55 -19.62 -2.23 7.84
C GLY A 55 -18.31 -2.39 8.63
N LYS A 56 -17.37 -3.23 8.15
CA LYS A 56 -16.02 -3.33 8.71
C LYS A 56 -15.27 -2.00 8.58
N ALA A 57 -15.44 -1.32 7.45
CA ALA A 57 -15.02 0.06 7.26
C ALA A 57 -16.23 0.99 7.37
N LYS A 58 -16.05 2.14 8.05
CA LYS A 58 -17.07 3.20 8.15
C LYS A 58 -16.67 4.36 7.27
N GLY A 59 -17.61 4.83 6.45
CA GLY A 59 -17.44 6.07 5.71
C GLY A 59 -17.44 7.29 6.64
N ILE A 60 -16.89 8.39 6.14
CA ILE A 60 -16.93 9.71 6.79
C ILE A 60 -17.96 10.56 6.01
N PRO A 61 -18.83 11.33 6.68
CA PRO A 61 -19.73 12.27 6.00
C PRO A 61 -18.96 13.22 5.07
N VAL A 62 -19.51 13.50 3.90
CA VAL A 62 -18.82 14.29 2.87
C VAL A 62 -18.55 15.72 3.33
N GLU A 63 -19.42 16.28 4.17
CA GLU A 63 -19.30 17.63 4.72
C GLU A 63 -18.11 17.77 5.67
N GLU A 64 -17.78 16.70 6.40
CA GLU A 64 -16.60 16.65 7.28
C GLU A 64 -15.33 16.57 6.43
N VAL A 65 -15.31 15.71 5.41
CA VAL A 65 -14.18 15.57 4.49
C VAL A 65 -13.88 16.88 3.75
N LEU A 66 -14.90 17.56 3.23
CA LEU A 66 -14.72 18.82 2.49
C LEU A 66 -14.21 19.95 3.39
N ARG A 67 -14.68 20.02 4.63
CA ARG A 67 -14.20 20.99 5.62
C ARG A 67 -12.72 20.79 5.93
N ASP A 68 -12.34 19.54 6.22
CA ASP A 68 -10.95 19.18 6.52
C ASP A 68 -10.03 19.47 5.33
N ALA A 69 -10.43 19.07 4.11
CA ALA A 69 -9.67 19.37 2.90
C ALA A 69 -9.48 20.87 2.69
N GLY A 70 -10.54 21.67 2.87
CA GLY A 70 -10.47 23.13 2.76
C GLY A 70 -9.50 23.75 3.76
N SER A 71 -9.46 23.25 5.00
CA SER A 71 -8.53 23.75 6.03
C SER A 71 -7.07 23.40 5.79
N ARG A 72 -6.77 22.35 5.01
CA ARG A 72 -5.39 21.92 4.70
C ARG A 72 -4.81 22.59 3.46
N LEU A 73 -5.69 23.14 2.62
CA LEU A 73 -5.35 23.78 1.35
C LEU A 73 -5.36 25.32 1.42
N GLY A 74 -5.86 25.90 2.51
CA GLY A 74 -5.81 27.33 2.80
C GLY A 74 -4.73 27.67 3.82
#